data_AF-A0A800J2H6-F1
#
_entry.id   AF-A0A800J2H6-F1
#
_cell.length_a   1.000
_cell.length_b   1.000
_cell.length_c   1.000
_cell.angle_alpha   90.00
_cell.angle_beta   90.00
_cell.angle_gamma   90.00
#
_symmetry.space_group_name_H-M   'P 1'
#
loop_
_entity.id
_entity.type
_entity.pdbx_description
1 polymer ?
#
loop_
_entity_poly.entity_id
_entity_poly.type
_entity_poly.pdbx_seq_one_letter_code
_entity_poly.pdbx_strand_id
1 'polypeptide(L)'
;MTLSFLPLAGGLLLLLIAASALVRGAAALALRFGLSPLVVGLTVVAFGTSAPELVVSVQATRSGAGGIAAGNVVGSTIAWGSPSRSSR
;
A
#
# COMPACT_ATOMS: atom_id res chain seq x y z
N MET A 1 -23.47 13.47 3.02
CA MET A 1 -22.96 12.63 1.92
C MET A 1 -21.69 13.19 1.30
N THR A 2 -21.59 14.50 1.02
CA THR A 2 -20.37 15.13 0.46
C THR A 2 -19.17 15.22 1.43
N LEU A 3 -19.43 15.43 2.73
CA LEU A 3 -18.38 15.46 3.77
C LEU A 3 -17.56 14.17 3.90
N SER A 4 -18.10 13.02 3.49
CA SER A 4 -17.43 11.72 3.60
C SER A 4 -16.31 11.53 2.58
N PHE A 5 -16.33 12.27 1.47
CA PHE A 5 -15.30 12.19 0.43
C PHE A 5 -14.05 13.00 0.77
N LEU A 6 -14.18 14.00 1.64
CA LEU A 6 -13.07 14.86 2.06
C LEU A 6 -11.95 14.09 2.80
N PRO A 7 -12.24 13.25 3.82
CA PRO A 7 -11.21 12.43 4.46
C PRO A 7 -10.66 11.34 3.52
N LEU A 8 -11.45 10.84 2.57
CA LEU A 8 -10.98 9.89 1.57
C LEU A 8 -9.92 10.53 0.64
N ALA A 9 -10.23 11.70 0.09
CA ALA A 9 -9.32 12.44 -0.78
C ALA A 9 -8.07 12.89 -0.03
N GLY A 10 -8.22 13.38 1.20
CA GLY A 10 -7.10 13.76 2.06
C GLY A 10 -6.21 12.56 2.42
N GLY A 11 -6.81 11.43 2.78
CA GLY A 11 -6.09 10.18 3.07
C GLY A 11 -5.32 9.65 1.86
N LEU A 12 -5.93 9.69 0.67
CA LEU A 12 -5.26 9.30 -0.57
C LEU A 12 -4.06 10.20 -0.89
N LEU A 13 -4.23 11.52 -0.81
CA LEU A 13 -3.13 12.48 -1.00
C LEU A 13 -1.98 12.24 -0.01
N LEU A 14 -2.32 12.04 1.27
CA LEU A 14 -1.33 11.77 2.30
C LEU A 14 -0.57 10.47 2.04
N LEU A 15 -1.26 9.41 1.61
CA LEU A 15 -0.62 8.13 1.24
C LEU A 15 0.33 8.28 0.04
N LEU A 16 -0.06 9.03 -0.99
CA LEU A 16 0.81 9.27 -2.16
C LEU A 16 2.09 10.03 -1.76
N ILE A 17 1.95 11.05 -0.93
CA ILE A 17 3.10 11.83 -0.44
C ILE A 17 3.99 10.95 0.44
N ALA A 18 3.40 10.20 1.39
CA ALA A 18 4.11 9.31 2.29
C ALA A 18 4.87 8.21 1.54
N ALA A 19 4.26 7.58 0.53
CA ALA A 19 4.92 6.59 -0.31
C ALA A 19 6.15 7.17 -1.01
N SER A 20 6.03 8.36 -1.61
CA SER A 20 7.15 9.02 -2.29
C SER A 20 8.29 9.39 -1.31
N ALA A 21 7.94 9.83 -0.10
CA ALA A 21 8.90 10.17 0.95
C ALA A 21 9.61 8.92 1.50
N LEU A 22 8.87 7.82 1.68
CA LEU A 22 9.40 6.54 2.13
C LEU A 22 10.45 6.01 1.14
N VAL A 23 10.16 6.02 -0.15
CA VAL A 23 11.12 5.57 -1.20
C VAL A 23 12.40 6.40 -1.18
N ARG A 24 12.27 7.74 -1.14
CA ARG A 24 13.44 8.64 -1.11
C ARG A 24 14.26 8.47 0.18
N GLY A 25 13.60 8.37 1.33
CA GLY A 25 14.26 8.16 2.61
C GLY A 25 14.96 6.82 2.68
N ALA A 26 14.30 5.75 2.20
CA ALA A 26 14.87 4.41 2.17
C ALA A 26 16.08 4.33 1.21
N ALA A 27 16.02 4.95 0.03
CA ALA A 27 17.15 5.05 -0.89
C ALA A 27 18.33 5.83 -0.29
N ALA A 28 18.08 6.96 0.38
CA ALA A 28 19.11 7.73 1.07
C ALA A 28 19.74 6.93 2.22
N LEU A 29 18.95 6.14 2.94
CA LEU A 29 19.44 5.26 4.01
C LEU A 29 20.32 4.13 3.43
N ALA A 30 19.91 3.51 2.32
CA ALA A 30 20.66 2.48 1.62
C ALA A 30 22.09 2.94 1.27
N LEU A 31 22.20 4.16 0.72
CA LEU A 31 23.48 4.78 0.38
C LEU A 31 24.39 4.96 1.59
N ARG A 32 23.83 5.24 2.78
CA ARG A 32 24.60 5.39 4.03
C ARG A 32 25.05 4.06 4.62
N PHE A 33 24.31 2.98 4.39
CA PHE A 33 24.64 1.63 4.84
C PHE A 33 25.49 0.84 3.83
N GLY A 34 25.86 1.42 2.68
CA GLY A 34 26.60 0.71 1.62
C GLY A 34 25.78 -0.40 0.95
N LEU A 35 24.47 -0.42 1.15
CA LEU A 35 23.55 -1.36 0.53
C LEU A 35 23.08 -0.81 -0.81
N SER A 36 22.88 -1.69 -1.79
CA SER A 36 22.38 -1.24 -3.09
C SER A 36 20.94 -0.72 -2.95
N PRO A 37 20.57 0.38 -3.63
CA PRO A 37 19.20 0.88 -3.65
C PRO A 37 18.17 -0.17 -4.08
N LEU A 38 18.60 -1.17 -4.86
CA LEU A 38 17.78 -2.31 -5.28
C LEU A 38 17.32 -3.16 -4.10
N VAL A 39 18.19 -3.48 -3.15
CA VAL A 39 17.81 -4.31 -1.99
C VAL A 39 16.74 -3.60 -1.15
N VAL A 40 16.89 -2.30 -0.95
CA VAL A 40 15.92 -1.50 -0.19
C VAL A 40 14.62 -1.30 -0.98
N GLY A 41 14.68 -1.13 -2.30
CA GLY A 41 13.50 -1.12 -3.16
C GLY A 41 12.73 -2.45 -3.13
N LEU A 42 13.43 -3.57 -3.20
CA LEU A 42 12.83 -4.91 -3.18
C LEU A 42 12.27 -5.31 -1.81
N THR A 43 12.69 -4.65 -0.73
CA THR A 43 12.25 -4.97 0.64
C THR A 43 11.34 -3.89 1.20
N VAL A 44 11.88 -2.74 1.56
CA VAL A 44 11.15 -1.67 2.26
C VAL A 44 10.02 -1.10 1.40
N VAL A 45 10.27 -0.89 0.11
CA VAL A 45 9.23 -0.36 -0.79
C VAL A 45 8.18 -1.43 -1.11
N ALA A 46 8.59 -2.68 -1.35
CA ALA A 46 7.67 -3.79 -1.56
C ALA A 46 6.75 -4.05 -0.34
N PHE A 47 7.27 -3.91 0.88
CA PHE A 47 6.44 -3.94 2.09
C PHE A 47 5.56 -2.69 2.22
N GLY A 48 6.09 -1.52 1.87
CA GLY A 48 5.37 -0.25 1.95
C GLY A 48 4.14 -0.18 1.04
N THR A 49 4.13 -0.87 -0.10
CA THR A 49 2.97 -0.92 -1.00
C THR A 49 1.83 -1.79 -0.49
N SER A 50 2.08 -2.70 0.46
CA SER A 50 1.05 -3.57 1.06
C SER A 50 0.67 -3.15 2.49
N ALA A 51 1.36 -2.16 3.04
CA ALA A 51 1.14 -1.68 4.40
C ALA A 51 -0.24 -1.03 4.60
N PRO A 52 -0.76 -0.19 3.67
CA PRO A 52 -2.11 0.37 3.81
C PRO A 52 -3.19 -0.72 3.88
N GLU A 53 -3.09 -1.74 3.04
CA GLU A 53 -4.01 -2.87 2.94
C GLU A 53 -3.98 -3.71 4.22
N LEU A 54 -2.79 -3.91 4.81
CA LEU A 54 -2.63 -4.56 6.10
C LEU A 54 -3.32 -3.76 7.21
N VAL A 55 -3.11 -2.44 7.25
CA VAL A 55 -3.72 -1.56 8.25
C VAL A 55 -5.25 -1.60 8.16
N VAL A 56 -5.81 -1.53 6.95
CA VAL A 56 -7.26 -1.63 6.71
C VAL A 56 -7.80 -2.98 7.18
N SER A 57 -7.11 -4.08 6.85
CA SER A 57 -7.53 -5.44 7.24
C SER A 57 -7.52 -5.63 8.76
N VAL A 58 -6.48 -5.13 9.44
CA VAL A 58 -6.36 -5.20 10.90
C VAL A 58 -7.42 -4.35 11.58
N GLN A 59 -7.66 -3.12 11.11
CA GLN A 59 -8.70 -2.26 11.66
C GLN A 59 -10.10 -2.85 11.45
N ALA A 60 -10.40 -3.36 10.25
CA ALA A 60 -11.68 -3.99 9.94
C ALA A 60 -11.95 -5.20 10.85
N THR A 61 -10.94 -6.05 11.06
CA THR A 61 -11.06 -7.22 11.96
C THR A 61 -11.30 -6.79 13.41
N ARG A 62 -10.56 -5.78 13.90
CA ARG A 62 -10.74 -5.25 15.27
C ARG A 62 -12.10 -4.60 15.49
N SER A 63 -12.68 -4.00 14.47
CA SER A 63 -14.00 -3.38 14.51
C SER A 63 -15.17 -4.38 14.33
N GLY A 64 -14.90 -5.68 14.33
CA GLY A 64 -15.92 -6.72 14.10
C GLY A 64 -16.41 -6.83 12.65
N ALA A 65 -15.81 -6.07 11.72
CA ALA A 65 -16.16 -6.03 10.30
C ALA A 65 -15.30 -7.01 9.48
N GLY A 66 -15.25 -8.28 9.88
CA GLY A 66 -14.43 -9.31 9.24
C GLY A 66 -14.71 -9.50 7.75
N GLY A 67 -15.93 -9.21 7.29
CA GLY A 67 -16.29 -9.20 5.87
C GLY A 67 -15.51 -8.18 5.04
N ILE A 68 -15.17 -7.01 5.61
CA ILE A 68 -14.34 -5.99 4.94
C ILE A 68 -12.89 -6.47 4.84
N ALA A 69 -12.37 -7.12 5.89
CA ALA A 69 -11.02 -7.68 5.87
C ALA A 69 -10.90 -8.82 4.83
N ALA A 70 -11.88 -9.72 4.78
CA ALA A 70 -11.93 -10.78 3.77
C ALA A 70 -12.07 -10.21 2.35
N GLY A 71 -12.93 -9.21 2.15
CA GLY A 71 -13.09 -8.52 0.89
C GLY A 71 -11.81 -7.83 0.42
N ASN A 72 -11.03 -7.24 1.34
CA ASN A 72 -9.75 -6.63 1.03
C ASN A 72 -8.72 -7.68 0.54
N VAL A 73 -8.57 -8.81 1.25
CA VAL A 73 -7.62 -9.88 0.86
C VAL A 73 -7.99 -10.52 -0.48
N VAL A 74 -9.27 -10.88 -0.67
CA VAL A 74 -9.75 -11.48 -1.92
C VAL A 74 -9.67 -10.48 -3.06
N GLY A 75 -10.06 -9.22 -2.83
CA GLY A 75 -9.99 -8.14 -3.80
C GLY A 75 -8.57 -7.87 -4.29
N SER A 76 -7.59 -7.78 -3.38
CA SER A 76 -6.17 -7.62 -3.74
C SER A 76 -5.66 -8.79 -4.58
N THR A 77 -6.09 -10.02 -4.27
CA THR A 77 -5.71 -11.22 -5.03
C THR A 77 -6.31 -11.22 -6.45
N ILE A 78 -7.57 -10.79 -6.59
CA ILE A 78 -8.22 -10.68 -7.92
C ILE A 78 -7.61 -9.53 -8.73
N ALA A 79 -7.34 -8.38 -8.11
CA ALA A 79 -6.74 -7.24 -8.78
C ALA A 79 -5.35 -7.57 -9.35
N TRP A 80 -4.57 -8.38 -8.63
CA TRP A 80 -3.23 -8.79 -9.05
C TRP A 80 -3.23 -10.01 -9.97
N GLY A 81 -4.13 -10.97 -9.72
CA GLY A 81 -4.27 -12.21 -10.47
C GLY A 81 -5.17 -12.14 -11.69
N SER A 82 -5.88 -11.02 -11.91
CA SER A 82 -6.69 -10.80 -13.11
C SER A 82 -5.77 -10.86 -14.34
N PRO A 83 -5.99 -11.80 -15.28
CA PRO A 83 -5.22 -11.86 -16.51
C PRO A 83 -5.50 -10.58 -17.28
N SER A 84 -4.55 -9.65 -17.30
CA SER A 84 -4.58 -8.53 -18.23
C SER A 84 -4.48 -9.12 -19.63
N ARG A 85 -5.63 -9.32 -20.27
CA ARG A 85 -5.74 -9.61 -21.71
C ARG A 85 -5.21 -8.40 -22.48
N SER A 86 -3.89 -8.25 -22.56
CA SER A 86 -3.20 -7.35 -23.46
C SER A 86 -2.09 -8.11 -24.19
N SER A 87 -2.50 -9.09 -24.99
CA SER A 87 -1.78 -9.54 -26.18
C SER A 87 -2.80 -10.05 -27.21
N ARG A 88 -3.51 -9.09 -27.79
CA ARG A 88 -3.82 -9.07 -29.22
C ARG A 88 -3.42 -7.70 -29.73
#